data_AF-A0A6I5A531-F1
#
_entry.id   AF-A0A6I5A531-F1
#
_cell.length_a   1.000
_cell.length_b   1.000
_cell.length_c   1.000
_cell.angle_alpha   90.00
_cell.angle_beta   90.00
_cell.angle_gamma   90.00
#
_symmetry.space_group_name_H-M   'P 1'
#
loop_
_entity.id
_entity.type
_entity.pdbx_description
1 polymer ?
#
loop_
_entity_poly.entity_id
_entity_poly.type
_entity_poly.pdbx_seq_one_letter_code
_entity_poly.pdbx_strand_id
1 'polypeptide(L)'
;MEKPTQPTKEDLDYIETTRKEAIKLIKDYKKLYNGKVHYYELGSSCVQAATKTVDTIIDSTNYLEGKFVMPDEIHVERLTEWFMQNRDYQCDPTTLTMYFAKYSMKKVNELYKNIQQGNYGISSYISRNSLTRKQFEEGCRKRYKEGVKQIRR
;
A
#
# COMPACT_ATOMS: atom_id res chain seq x y z
N MET A 1 14.38 -16.18 -12.53
CA MET A 1 13.57 -15.21 -11.78
C MET A 1 12.15 -15.33 -12.30
N GLU A 2 11.25 -15.94 -11.54
CA GLU A 2 9.84 -16.01 -11.90
C GLU A 2 9.26 -14.60 -12.00
N LYS A 3 8.37 -14.39 -12.98
CA LYS A 3 7.73 -13.09 -13.17
C LYS A 3 6.78 -12.84 -12.01
N PRO A 4 6.75 -11.62 -11.47
CA PRO A 4 5.79 -11.26 -10.44
C PRO A 4 4.35 -11.49 -10.93
N THR A 5 3.61 -12.42 -10.30
CA THR A 5 2.16 -12.57 -10.42
C THR A 5 1.47 -11.26 -10.05
N GLN A 6 0.57 -10.82 -10.91
CA GLN A 6 -0.21 -9.60 -10.74
C GLN A 6 -1.39 -9.87 -9.78
N PRO A 7 -1.70 -8.98 -8.83
CA PRO A 7 -2.80 -9.19 -7.89
C PRO A 7 -4.15 -9.23 -8.62
N THR A 8 -5.01 -10.14 -8.20
CA THR A 8 -6.41 -10.33 -8.63
C THR A 8 -7.39 -9.51 -7.78
N LYS A 9 -8.69 -9.56 -8.11
CA LYS A 9 -9.72 -8.89 -7.28
C LYS A 9 -9.85 -9.57 -5.92
N GLU A 10 -9.68 -10.87 -5.86
CA GLU A 10 -9.73 -11.70 -4.66
C GLU A 10 -8.52 -11.40 -3.76
N ASP A 11 -7.35 -11.21 -4.35
CA ASP A 11 -6.15 -10.76 -3.62
C ASP A 11 -6.37 -9.39 -2.98
N LEU A 12 -7.05 -8.47 -3.67
CA LEU A 12 -7.38 -7.16 -3.12
C LEU A 12 -8.32 -7.28 -1.90
N ASP A 13 -9.36 -8.11 -1.97
CA ASP A 13 -10.26 -8.33 -0.83
C ASP A 13 -9.52 -8.96 0.35
N TYR A 14 -8.54 -9.83 0.07
CA TYR A 14 -7.70 -10.42 1.09
C TYR A 14 -6.89 -9.35 1.80
N ILE A 15 -6.15 -8.51 1.06
CA ILE A 15 -5.26 -7.51 1.65
C ILE A 15 -5.97 -6.26 2.18
N GLU A 16 -7.23 -6.02 1.84
CA GLU A 16 -8.00 -4.87 2.32
C GLU A 16 -8.44 -5.06 3.79
N THR A 17 -8.45 -3.98 4.56
CA THR A 17 -9.02 -3.94 5.91
C THR A 17 -9.57 -2.55 6.23
N THR A 18 -10.22 -2.43 7.38
CA THR A 18 -10.67 -1.12 7.86
C THR A 18 -9.49 -0.19 8.05
N ARG A 19 -9.69 1.09 7.72
CA ARG A 19 -8.67 2.12 7.95
C ARG A 19 -8.12 2.12 9.37
N LYS A 20 -8.97 1.94 10.38
CA LYS A 20 -8.54 1.93 11.78
C LYS A 20 -7.52 0.82 12.04
N GLU A 21 -7.77 -0.38 11.51
CA GLU A 21 -6.88 -1.51 11.68
C GLU A 21 -5.58 -1.35 10.87
N ALA A 22 -5.68 -0.96 9.60
CA ALA A 22 -4.51 -0.68 8.77
C ALA A 22 -3.56 0.32 9.45
N ILE A 23 -4.10 1.45 9.92
CA ILE A 23 -3.32 2.49 10.61
C ILE A 23 -2.71 1.98 11.92
N LYS A 24 -3.41 1.14 12.67
CA LYS A 24 -2.91 0.52 13.91
C LYS A 24 -1.71 -0.38 13.61
N LEU A 25 -1.86 -1.34 12.70
CA LEU A 25 -0.78 -2.25 12.31
C LEU A 25 0.43 -1.51 11.74
N ILE A 26 0.18 -0.50 10.88
CA ILE A 26 1.23 0.36 10.34
C ILE A 26 2.03 1.01 11.48
N LYS A 27 1.35 1.58 12.49
CA LYS A 27 2.02 2.21 13.64
C LYS A 27 2.80 1.20 14.47
N ASP A 28 2.26 0.01 14.66
CA ASP A 28 2.88 -1.02 15.47
C ASP A 28 4.15 -1.60 14.83
N TYR A 29 4.14 -1.86 13.53
CA TYR A 29 5.29 -2.46 12.86
C TYR A 29 6.33 -1.44 12.39
N LYS A 30 5.92 -0.25 11.95
CA LYS A 30 6.88 0.75 11.43
C LYS A 30 7.94 1.14 12.46
N LYS A 31 7.58 1.14 13.76
CA LYS A 31 8.44 1.65 14.84
C LYS A 31 9.64 0.74 15.06
N LEU A 32 9.50 -0.51 14.65
CA LEU A 32 10.53 -1.53 14.70
C LEU A 32 11.43 -1.47 13.47
N TYR A 33 11.05 -0.75 12.40
CA TYR A 33 11.82 -0.74 11.16
C TYR A 33 13.15 0.02 11.28
N ASN A 34 14.24 -0.72 11.40
CA ASN A 34 15.60 -0.20 11.39
C ASN A 34 16.13 0.00 9.97
N GLY A 35 15.64 1.07 9.32
CA GLY A 35 16.19 1.73 8.14
C GLY A 35 17.12 0.91 7.25
N LYS A 36 18.41 0.99 7.60
CA LYS A 36 19.55 0.42 6.87
C LYS A 36 19.74 -1.07 7.14
N VAL A 37 19.54 -1.51 8.38
CA VAL A 37 19.71 -2.92 8.79
C VAL A 37 18.73 -3.82 8.04
N HIS A 38 17.44 -3.49 8.13
CA HIS A 38 16.39 -4.25 7.46
C HIS A 38 16.49 -4.19 5.93
N TYR A 39 16.99 -3.07 5.38
CA TYR A 39 17.24 -2.99 3.94
C TYR A 39 18.27 -4.03 3.49
N TYR A 40 19.35 -4.22 4.26
CA TYR A 40 20.37 -5.22 3.94
C TYR A 40 19.89 -6.65 4.14
N GLU A 41 19.08 -6.91 5.17
CA GLU A 41 18.48 -8.22 5.41
C GLU A 41 17.55 -8.66 4.28
N LEU A 42 16.75 -7.74 3.72
CA LEU A 42 15.89 -8.03 2.58
C LEU A 42 16.66 -8.12 1.26
N GLY A 43 17.71 -7.32 1.11
CA GLY A 43 18.40 -7.13 -0.16
C GLY A 43 17.63 -6.22 -1.13
N SER A 44 18.36 -5.64 -2.08
CA SER A 44 17.84 -4.61 -3.00
C SER A 44 16.72 -5.12 -3.92
N SER A 45 16.81 -6.37 -4.38
CA SER A 45 15.82 -7.00 -5.26
C SER A 45 14.47 -7.21 -4.57
N CYS A 46 14.48 -7.72 -3.33
CA CYS A 46 13.26 -7.89 -2.54
C CYS A 46 12.62 -6.54 -2.22
N VAL A 47 13.42 -5.55 -1.82
CA VAL A 47 12.92 -4.19 -1.54
C VAL A 47 12.25 -3.57 -2.77
N GLN A 48 12.85 -3.71 -3.95
CA GLN A 48 12.26 -3.22 -5.19
C GLN A 48 10.94 -3.93 -5.51
N ALA A 49 10.88 -5.24 -5.35
CA ALA A 49 9.66 -6.03 -5.58
C ALA A 49 8.55 -5.67 -4.58
N ALA A 50 8.88 -5.51 -3.30
CA ALA A 50 7.95 -5.09 -2.26
C ALA A 50 7.37 -3.70 -2.55
N THR A 51 8.24 -2.72 -2.87
CA THR A 51 7.86 -1.36 -3.28
C THR A 51 6.85 -1.40 -4.43
N LYS A 52 7.19 -2.14 -5.50
CA LYS A 52 6.35 -2.28 -6.69
C LYS A 52 5.02 -2.95 -6.37
N THR A 53 4.99 -3.88 -5.43
CA THR A 53 3.75 -4.57 -5.02
C THR A 53 2.76 -3.59 -4.40
N VAL A 54 3.20 -2.76 -3.44
CA VAL A 54 2.35 -1.71 -2.85
C VAL A 54 1.86 -0.72 -3.89
N ASP A 55 2.74 -0.24 -4.77
CA ASP A 55 2.37 0.68 -5.84
C ASP A 55 1.33 0.05 -6.78
N THR A 56 1.52 -1.22 -7.15
CA THR A 56 0.58 -1.97 -8.01
C THR A 56 -0.78 -2.11 -7.35
N ILE A 57 -0.84 -2.42 -6.05
CA ILE A 57 -2.11 -2.53 -5.32
C ILE A 57 -2.89 -1.22 -5.37
N ILE A 58 -2.21 -0.10 -5.09
CA ILE A 58 -2.80 1.24 -5.11
C ILE A 58 -3.25 1.63 -6.54
N ASP A 59 -2.49 1.24 -7.58
CA ASP A 59 -2.72 1.63 -8.97
C ASP A 59 -3.48 0.59 -9.83
N SER A 60 -3.90 -0.55 -9.27
CA SER A 60 -4.37 -1.78 -9.96
C SER A 60 -5.62 -1.65 -10.86
N THR A 61 -6.18 -0.46 -10.87
CA THR A 61 -7.43 0.04 -11.48
C THR A 61 -7.68 -0.32 -12.94
N ASN A 62 -6.67 -0.26 -13.81
CA ASN A 62 -6.82 -0.59 -15.24
C ASN A 62 -6.88 -2.11 -15.49
N TYR A 63 -6.21 -2.90 -14.66
CA TYR A 63 -6.20 -4.37 -14.82
C TYR A 63 -7.35 -5.04 -14.06
N LEU A 64 -7.81 -4.42 -12.96
CA LEU A 64 -8.86 -4.98 -12.08
C LEU A 64 -10.23 -4.33 -12.27
N GLU A 65 -10.51 -3.81 -13.48
CA GLU A 65 -11.82 -3.29 -13.89
C GLU A 65 -12.44 -2.29 -12.90
N GLY A 66 -11.66 -1.39 -12.34
CA GLY A 66 -12.19 -0.45 -11.37
C GLY A 66 -11.59 -0.59 -9.97
N LYS A 67 -11.28 -1.82 -9.56
CA LYS A 67 -10.98 -2.16 -8.17
C LYS A 67 -9.57 -1.72 -7.77
N PHE A 68 -9.46 -1.08 -6.60
CA PHE A 68 -8.21 -0.77 -5.92
C PHE A 68 -8.47 -0.55 -4.44
N VAL A 69 -7.39 -0.57 -3.65
CA VAL A 69 -7.42 -0.34 -2.21
C VAL A 69 -6.75 0.99 -1.92
N MET A 70 -7.34 1.83 -1.07
CA MET A 70 -6.66 3.07 -0.68
C MET A 70 -5.42 2.74 0.17
N PRO A 71 -4.35 3.54 0.10
CA PRO A 71 -3.13 3.29 0.88
C PRO A 71 -3.36 3.08 2.39
N ASP A 72 -4.38 3.73 2.96
CA ASP A 72 -4.74 3.67 4.38
C ASP A 72 -5.72 2.54 4.71
N GLU A 73 -6.02 1.65 3.77
CA GLU A 73 -6.87 0.47 3.91
C GLU A 73 -6.09 -0.84 3.71
N ILE A 74 -4.77 -0.76 3.48
CA ILE A 74 -3.91 -1.94 3.28
C ILE A 74 -3.61 -2.65 4.61
N HIS A 75 -3.95 -3.93 4.68
CA HIS A 75 -3.59 -4.84 5.77
C HIS A 75 -2.17 -5.38 5.57
N VAL A 76 -1.23 -4.89 6.37
CA VAL A 76 0.21 -5.15 6.17
C VAL A 76 0.61 -6.61 6.32
N GLU A 77 0.03 -7.37 7.27
CA GLU A 77 0.38 -8.79 7.45
C GLU A 77 -0.10 -9.65 6.27
N ARG A 78 -1.36 -9.51 5.88
CA ARG A 78 -1.94 -10.17 4.71
C ARG A 78 -1.20 -9.82 3.42
N LEU A 79 -0.74 -8.57 3.29
CA LEU A 79 0.13 -8.17 2.20
C LEU A 79 1.47 -8.94 2.22
N THR A 80 2.10 -9.07 3.39
CA THR A 80 3.33 -9.88 3.53
C THR A 80 3.08 -11.33 3.14
N GLU A 81 2.03 -11.95 3.67
CA GLU A 81 1.66 -13.34 3.39
C GLU A 81 1.44 -13.55 1.89
N TRP A 82 0.65 -12.69 1.27
CA TRP A 82 0.41 -12.73 -0.17
C TRP A 82 1.71 -12.60 -0.96
N PHE A 83 2.59 -11.66 -0.56
CA PHE A 83 3.87 -11.44 -1.23
C PHE A 83 4.75 -12.69 -1.17
N MET A 84 4.86 -13.33 0.00
CA MET A 84 5.66 -14.54 0.20
C MET A 84 5.08 -15.76 -0.53
N GLN A 85 3.75 -15.85 -0.66
CA GLN A 85 3.10 -16.93 -1.42
C GLN A 85 3.26 -16.79 -2.93
N ASN A 86 3.42 -15.56 -3.44
CA ASN A 86 3.43 -15.25 -4.87
C ASN A 86 4.81 -14.84 -5.40
N ARG A 87 5.86 -14.89 -4.57
CA ARG A 87 7.23 -14.54 -4.95
C ARG A 87 8.22 -15.45 -4.25
N ASP A 88 9.16 -15.99 -5.02
CA ASP A 88 10.26 -16.76 -4.48
C ASP A 88 11.40 -15.82 -4.02
N TYR A 89 11.27 -15.30 -2.80
CA TYR A 89 12.34 -14.56 -2.11
C TYR A 89 12.68 -15.23 -0.78
N GLN A 90 13.95 -15.59 -0.61
CA GLN A 90 14.48 -15.98 0.70
C GLN A 90 14.73 -14.72 1.52
N CYS A 91 13.71 -14.28 2.25
CA CYS A 91 13.80 -13.13 3.14
C CYS A 91 13.02 -13.38 4.44
N ASP A 92 13.37 -12.65 5.50
CA ASP A 92 12.68 -12.74 6.78
C ASP A 92 11.30 -12.06 6.70
N PRO A 93 10.19 -12.78 6.97
CA PRO A 93 8.84 -12.24 6.91
C PRO A 93 8.60 -11.08 7.89
N THR A 94 9.31 -11.08 9.03
CA THR A 94 9.15 -10.05 10.06
C THR A 94 9.76 -8.73 9.57
N THR A 95 10.99 -8.75 9.06
CA THR A 95 11.66 -7.63 8.43
C THR A 95 10.87 -7.09 7.24
N LEU A 96 10.29 -7.98 6.42
CA LEU A 96 9.43 -7.60 5.29
C LEU A 96 8.13 -6.90 5.75
N THR A 97 7.49 -7.42 6.79
CA THR A 97 6.29 -6.80 7.39
C THR A 97 6.59 -5.40 7.91
N MET A 98 7.72 -5.23 8.61
CA MET A 98 8.16 -3.91 9.09
C MET A 98 8.45 -2.96 7.92
N TYR A 99 9.04 -3.48 6.82
CA TYR A 99 9.27 -2.71 5.60
C TYR A 99 7.97 -2.24 4.98
N PHE A 100 7.01 -3.14 4.76
CA PHE A 100 5.70 -2.82 4.21
C PHE A 100 4.95 -1.80 5.06
N ALA A 101 4.98 -1.94 6.38
CA ALA A 101 4.38 -0.96 7.29
C ALA A 101 4.99 0.43 7.13
N LYS A 102 6.33 0.53 7.06
CA LYS A 102 7.01 1.80 6.86
C LYS A 102 6.72 2.41 5.49
N TYR A 103 6.73 1.60 4.43
CA TYR A 103 6.46 2.08 3.07
C TYR A 103 5.00 2.52 2.92
N SER A 104 4.05 1.74 3.45
CA SER A 104 2.63 2.10 3.45
C SER A 104 2.36 3.39 4.22
N MET A 105 3.01 3.60 5.38
CA MET A 105 2.93 4.88 6.09
C MET A 105 3.34 6.07 5.22
N LYS A 106 4.41 5.93 4.42
CA LYS A 106 4.86 6.98 3.51
C LYS A 106 3.76 7.31 2.49
N LYS A 107 3.14 6.29 1.88
CA LYS A 107 2.05 6.45 0.91
C LYS A 107 0.80 7.08 1.53
N VAL A 108 0.41 6.65 2.73
CA VAL A 108 -0.72 7.24 3.47
C VAL A 108 -0.46 8.73 3.77
N ASN A 109 0.73 9.06 4.24
CA ASN A 109 1.06 10.45 4.58
C ASN A 109 1.14 11.36 3.36
N GLU A 110 1.58 10.83 2.21
CA GLU A 110 1.55 11.53 0.93
C GLU A 110 0.10 11.75 0.46
N LEU A 111 -0.74 10.72 0.49
CA LEU A 111 -2.17 10.82 0.21
C LEU A 111 -2.84 11.89 1.08
N TYR A 112 -2.65 11.84 2.40
CA TYR A 112 -3.28 12.78 3.31
C TYR A 112 -2.78 14.22 3.11
N LYS A 113 -1.49 14.41 2.82
CA LYS A 113 -0.94 15.72 2.46
C LYS A 113 -1.61 16.27 1.20
N ASN A 114 -1.73 15.44 0.16
CA ASN A 114 -2.37 15.80 -1.10
C ASN A 114 -3.85 16.19 -0.91
N ILE A 115 -4.60 15.40 -0.13
CA ILE A 115 -5.99 15.69 0.23
C ILE A 115 -6.11 17.04 0.95
N GLN A 116 -5.26 17.31 1.93
CA GLN A 116 -5.27 18.57 2.67
C GLN A 116 -4.95 19.78 1.79
N GLN A 117 -4.12 19.60 0.76
CA GLN A 117 -3.77 20.64 -0.21
C GLN A 117 -4.82 20.82 -1.31
N GLY A 118 -5.89 20.01 -1.34
CA GLY A 118 -6.89 20.02 -2.41
C GLY A 118 -6.36 19.52 -3.76
N ASN A 119 -5.15 18.95 -3.78
CA ASN A 119 -4.48 18.46 -4.98
C ASN A 119 -4.55 16.94 -5.01
N TYR A 120 -5.54 16.39 -5.71
CA TYR A 120 -5.62 14.96 -5.96
C TYR A 120 -4.60 14.60 -7.04
N GLY A 121 -3.37 14.32 -6.64
CA GLY A 121 -2.39 13.70 -7.53
C GLY A 121 -2.91 12.32 -7.94
N ILE A 122 -3.63 12.26 -9.06
CA ILE A 122 -4.20 11.03 -9.60
C ILE A 122 -3.14 10.38 -10.48
N SER A 123 -2.80 9.12 -10.21
CA SER A 123 -1.87 8.40 -11.09
C SER A 123 -2.48 8.26 -12.49
N SER A 124 -1.62 8.22 -13.52
CA SER A 124 -2.08 8.05 -14.90
C SER A 124 -2.88 6.76 -15.14
N TYR A 125 -2.79 5.79 -14.22
CA TYR A 125 -3.58 4.57 -14.26
C TYR A 125 -5.00 4.82 -13.75
N ILE A 126 -5.14 5.41 -12.56
CA ILE A 126 -6.43 5.79 -11.98
C ILE A 126 -7.19 6.76 -12.90
N SER A 127 -6.49 7.67 -13.59
CA SER A 127 -7.13 8.68 -14.45
C SER A 127 -7.79 8.12 -15.72
N ARG A 128 -7.35 6.94 -16.20
CA ARG A 128 -7.84 6.32 -17.45
C ARG A 128 -9.16 5.59 -17.28
N ASN A 129 -9.50 5.14 -16.07
CA ASN A 129 -10.75 4.47 -15.76
C ASN A 129 -11.71 5.42 -15.02
N SER A 130 -12.83 5.77 -15.64
CA SER A 130 -13.80 6.74 -15.09
C SER A 130 -14.45 6.27 -13.79
N LEU A 131 -14.75 4.98 -13.66
CA LEU A 131 -15.36 4.39 -12.46
C LEU A 131 -14.38 4.44 -11.28
N THR A 132 -13.15 3.97 -11.50
CA THR A 132 -12.09 4.06 -10.51
C THR A 132 -11.85 5.49 -10.07
N ARG A 133 -11.69 6.41 -11.04
CA ARG A 133 -11.43 7.81 -10.74
C ARG A 133 -12.50 8.37 -9.82
N LYS A 134 -13.77 8.07 -10.10
CA LYS A 134 -14.90 8.48 -9.26
C LYS A 134 -14.77 7.90 -7.84
N GLN A 135 -14.49 6.60 -7.71
CA GLN A 135 -14.29 5.96 -6.40
C GLN A 135 -13.11 6.56 -5.61
N PHE A 136 -11.99 6.84 -6.30
CA PHE A 136 -10.83 7.49 -5.70
C PHE A 136 -11.15 8.91 -5.22
N GLU A 137 -11.81 9.72 -6.06
CA GLU A 137 -12.24 11.07 -5.70
C GLU A 137 -13.23 11.05 -4.52
N GLU A 138 -14.18 10.11 -4.50
CA GLU A 138 -15.11 9.89 -3.39
C GLU A 138 -14.37 9.51 -2.10
N GLY A 139 -13.41 8.58 -2.18
CA GLY A 139 -12.55 8.18 -1.08
C GLY A 139 -11.71 9.33 -0.52
N CYS A 140 -11.19 10.20 -1.39
CA CYS A 140 -10.45 11.40 -1.01
C CYS A 140 -11.36 12.45 -0.35
N ARG A 141 -12.55 12.70 -0.91
CA ARG A 141 -13.54 13.62 -0.34
C ARG A 141 -14.01 13.17 1.04
N LYS A 142 -14.23 11.87 1.25
CA LYS A 142 -14.57 11.30 2.55
C LYS A 142 -13.48 11.63 3.58
N ARG A 143 -12.22 11.35 3.25
CA ARG A 143 -11.05 11.63 4.11
C ARG A 143 -10.86 13.14 4.37
N TYR A 144 -11.12 13.98 3.38
CA TYR A 144 -11.10 15.43 3.54
C TYR A 144 -12.13 15.89 4.60
N LYS A 145 -13.39 15.43 4.48
CA LYS A 145 -14.46 15.76 5.43
C LYS A 145 -14.16 15.26 6.84
N GLU A 146 -13.50 14.12 6.96
CA GLU A 146 -13.08 13.55 8.24
C GLU A 146 -11.86 14.25 8.85
N GLY A 147 -11.23 15.19 8.14
CA GLY A 147 -10.09 15.94 8.65
C GLY A 147 -8.87 15.07 8.92
N VAL A 148 -8.59 14.09 8.04
CA VAL A 148 -7.46 13.17 8.21
C VAL A 148 -6.16 13.90 8.46
N LYS A 149 -5.34 13.33 9.35
CA LYS A 149 -4.03 13.85 9.72
C LYS A 149 -2.98 12.82 9.39
N GLN A 150 -1.81 13.30 8.96
CA GLN A 150 -0.64 12.46 8.78
C GLN A 150 -0.40 11.62 10.02
N ILE A 151 -0.06 10.35 9.81
CA ILE A 151 0.43 9.45 10.83
C ILE A 151 1.75 10.04 11.31
N ARG A 152 1.76 10.60 12.51
CA ARG A 152 2.99 11.05 13.19
C ARG A 152 3.67 9.84 13.84
N ARG A 153 4.93 10.02 14.26
CA ARG A 153 5.73 8.98 14.92
C ARG A 153 4.89 8.21 15.91
#